data_AF-A0A831LX10-F1
#
_entry.id   AF-A0A831LX10-F1
#
_cell.length_a   1.000
_cell.length_b   1.000
_cell.length_c   1.000
_cell.angle_alpha   90.00
_cell.angle_beta   90.00
_cell.angle_gamma   90.00
#
_symmetry.space_group_name_H-M   'P 1'
#
loop_
_entity.id
_entity.type
_entity.pdbx_description
1 polymer ?
#
loop_
_entity_poly.entity_id
_entity_poly.type
_entity_poly.pdbx_seq_one_letter_code
_entity_poly.pdbx_strand_id
1 'polypeptide(L)'
;NEQQNQIFETYFEEVHKDFFKKIRDKYPELTAREMKLSAYIRMNLTTKEIAVLLNISNRGVEIARYRLRKRFNLERETNLTTFLLNI
;
A
#
# COMPACT_ATOMS: atom_id res chain seq x y z
N ASN A 1 10.07 -5.88 19.04
CA ASN A 1 10.86 -5.63 17.82
C ASN A 1 10.59 -6.63 16.69
N GLU A 2 10.89 -7.93 16.78
CA GLU A 2 10.53 -8.85 15.66
C GLU A 2 9.16 -9.53 15.84
N GLN A 3 8.87 -9.99 17.06
CA GLN A 3 7.61 -10.68 17.35
C GLN A 3 6.38 -9.77 17.20
N GLN A 4 6.52 -8.48 17.55
CA GLN A 4 5.48 -7.48 17.31
C GLN A 4 5.25 -7.22 15.82
N ASN A 5 6.32 -7.23 15.00
CA ASN A 5 6.19 -7.08 13.55
C ASN A 5 5.50 -8.30 12.94
N GLN A 6 5.81 -9.52 13.40
CA GLN A 6 5.12 -10.73 12.93
C GLN A 6 3.64 -10.72 13.29
N ILE A 7 3.28 -10.35 14.52
CA ILE A 7 1.88 -10.24 14.95
C ILE A 7 1.16 -9.17 14.12
N PHE A 8 1.80 -8.02 13.92
CA PHE A 8 1.25 -6.96 13.07
C PHE A 8 1.02 -7.44 11.64
N GLU A 9 1.99 -8.10 11.02
CA GLU A 9 1.89 -8.59 9.65
C GLU A 9 0.77 -9.62 9.50
N THR A 10 0.65 -10.57 10.42
CA THR A 10 -0.45 -11.55 10.41
C THR A 10 -1.81 -10.87 10.53
N TYR A 11 -1.98 -9.98 11.51
CA TYR A 11 -3.24 -9.27 11.71
C TYR A 11 -3.56 -8.33 10.54
N PHE A 12 -2.55 -7.69 10.00
CA PHE A 12 -2.66 -6.81 8.84
C PHE A 12 -3.12 -7.58 7.60
N GLU A 13 -2.54 -8.74 7.31
CA GLU A 13 -2.98 -9.60 6.22
C GLU A 13 -4.42 -10.09 6.41
N GLU A 14 -4.81 -10.42 7.64
CA GLU A 14 -6.17 -10.86 7.96
C GLU A 14 -7.20 -9.74 7.77
N VAL A 15 -6.96 -8.55 8.32
CA VAL A 15 -7.84 -7.38 8.21
C VAL A 15 -7.97 -6.90 6.76
N HIS A 16 -6.91 -7.06 5.96
CA HIS A 16 -6.87 -6.61 4.57
C HIS A 16 -7.03 -7.73 3.54
N LYS A 17 -7.42 -8.95 3.94
CA LYS A 17 -7.50 -10.12 3.04
C LYS A 17 -8.36 -9.86 1.80
N ASP A 18 -9.51 -9.24 1.97
CA ASP A 18 -10.48 -9.02 0.89
C ASP A 18 -9.96 -7.95 -0.08
N PHE A 19 -9.32 -6.91 0.46
CA PHE A 19 -8.64 -5.90 -0.35
C PHE A 19 -7.48 -6.52 -1.14
N PHE A 20 -6.64 -7.34 -0.51
CA PHE A 20 -5.54 -8.02 -1.19
C PHE A 20 -6.01 -9.00 -2.26
N LYS A 21 -7.13 -9.68 -2.04
CA LYS A 21 -7.75 -10.52 -3.07
C LYS A 21 -8.17 -9.67 -4.28
N LYS A 22 -8.98 -8.64 -4.06
CA LYS A 22 -9.48 -7.78 -5.15
C LYS A 22 -8.37 -7.07 -5.93
N ILE A 23 -7.35 -6.57 -5.24
CA ILE A 23 -6.26 -5.85 -5.90
C ILE A 23 -5.37 -6.81 -6.71
N ARG A 24 -5.16 -8.04 -6.23
CA ARG A 24 -4.44 -9.08 -6.95
C ARG A 24 -5.20 -9.54 -8.20
N ASP A 25 -6.52 -9.65 -8.08
CA ASP A 25 -7.39 -10.03 -9.21
C ASP A 25 -7.43 -8.93 -10.28
N LYS A 26 -7.44 -7.65 -9.88
CA LYS A 26 -7.49 -6.50 -10.80
C LYS A 26 -6.12 -6.08 -11.35
N TYR A 27 -5.05 -6.23 -10.56
CA TYR A 27 -3.70 -5.78 -10.86
C TYR A 27 -2.67 -6.88 -10.54
N PRO A 28 -2.69 -7.99 -11.29
CA PRO A 28 -1.83 -9.15 -11.02
C PRO A 28 -0.34 -8.86 -11.17
N GLU A 29 0.04 -7.77 -11.85
CA GLU A 29 1.42 -7.32 -12.01
C GLU A 29 1.99 -6.58 -10.79
N LEU A 30 1.16 -6.27 -9.79
CA LEU A 30 1.64 -5.64 -8.56
C LEU A 30 2.45 -6.63 -7.70
N THR A 31 3.60 -6.15 -7.26
CA THR A 31 4.42 -6.87 -6.29
C THR A 31 3.76 -6.86 -4.90
N ALA A 32 4.14 -7.83 -4.05
CA ALA A 32 3.70 -7.85 -2.64
C ALA A 32 4.00 -6.53 -1.90
N ARG A 33 5.14 -5.90 -2.22
CA ARG A 33 5.51 -4.60 -1.65
C ARG A 33 4.57 -3.47 -2.08
N GLU A 34 4.17 -3.44 -3.35
CA GLU A 34 3.22 -2.45 -3.86
C GLU A 34 1.80 -2.68 -3.31
N MET A 35 1.39 -3.94 -3.11
CA MET A 35 0.14 -4.26 -2.43
C MET A 35 0.16 -3.76 -0.98
N LYS A 36 1.23 -4.03 -0.21
CA LYS A 36 1.39 -3.51 1.16
C LYS A 36 1.34 -1.98 1.21
N LEU A 37 2.07 -1.32 0.32
CA LEU A 37 2.01 0.14 0.19
C LEU A 37 0.58 0.63 -0.09
N SER A 38 -0.16 -0.05 -0.96
CA SER A 38 -1.56 0.29 -1.26
C SER A 38 -2.44 0.19 -0.02
N ALA A 39 -2.29 -0.87 0.78
CA ALA A 39 -3.01 -1.02 2.03
C ALA A 39 -2.65 0.08 3.05
N TYR A 40 -1.37 0.43 3.21
CA TYR A 40 -0.95 1.53 4.08
C TYR A 40 -1.53 2.89 3.66
N ILE A 41 -1.61 3.16 2.35
CA ILE A 41 -2.22 4.38 1.84
C ILE A 41 -3.73 4.37 2.08
N ARG A 42 -4.38 3.21 1.88
CA ARG A 42 -5.81 3.02 2.14
C ARG A 42 -6.17 3.23 3.62
N MET A 43 -5.26 2.90 4.53
CA MET A 43 -5.36 3.18 5.97
C MET A 43 -5.11 4.64 6.33
N ASN A 44 -4.85 5.51 5.34
CA ASN A 44 -4.54 6.92 5.53
C ASN A 44 -3.28 7.18 6.38
N LEU A 45 -2.30 6.27 6.33
CA LEU A 45 -1.01 6.46 6.99
C LEU A 45 -0.21 7.58 6.32
N THR A 46 0.53 8.32 7.15
CA THR A 46 1.40 9.41 6.69
C THR A 46 2.64 8.87 5.98
N THR A 47 3.27 9.69 5.12
CA THR A 47 4.54 9.35 4.47
C THR A 47 5.61 8.89 5.48
N LYS A 48 5.63 9.47 6.69
CA LYS A 48 6.58 9.12 7.75
C LYS A 48 6.31 7.72 8.33
N GLU A 49 5.06 7.38 8.62
CA GLU A 49 4.71 6.05 9.14
C GLU A 49 4.97 4.97 8.09
N ILE A 50 4.61 5.24 6.83
CA ILE A 50 4.88 4.32 5.71
C ILE A 50 6.39 4.12 5.52
N ALA A 51 7.20 5.18 5.67
CA ALA A 51 8.65 5.10 5.55
C ALA A 51 9.24 4.15 6.60
N VAL A 52 8.75 4.22 7.85
CA VAL A 52 9.14 3.32 8.94
C VAL A 52 8.73 1.88 8.63
N LEU A 53 7.47 1.65 8.24
CA LEU A 53 6.94 0.31 7.96
C LEU A 53 7.63 -0.37 6.77
N LEU A 54 7.95 0.38 5.72
CA LEU A 54 8.62 -0.14 4.53
C LEU A 54 10.15 -0.10 4.59
N ASN A 55 10.71 0.39 5.70
CA ASN A 55 12.14 0.61 5.91
C ASN A 55 12.80 1.36 4.74
N ILE A 56 12.24 2.52 4.38
CA ILE A 56 12.76 3.40 3.32
C ILE A 56 12.69 4.86 3.77
N SER A 57 13.34 5.76 3.02
CA SER A 57 13.19 7.19 3.26
C SER A 57 11.81 7.70 2.86
N ASN A 58 11.39 8.86 3.41
CA ASN A 58 10.19 9.58 2.97
C ASN A 58 10.22 9.81 1.44
N ARG A 59 11.39 10.14 0.89
CA ARG A 59 11.57 10.29 -0.57
C ARG A 59 11.28 8.98 -1.31
N GLY A 60 11.71 7.84 -0.76
CA GLY A 60 11.41 6.51 -1.27
C GLY A 60 9.90 6.23 -1.32
N VAL A 61 9.16 6.63 -0.28
CA VAL A 61 7.69 6.53 -0.25
C VAL A 61 7.06 7.38 -1.36
N GLU A 62 7.50 8.62 -1.56
CA GLU A 62 6.97 9.49 -2.63
C GLU A 62 7.21 8.89 -4.02
N ILE A 63 8.40 8.32 -4.28
CA ILE A 63 8.70 7.63 -5.54
C ILE A 63 7.81 6.39 -5.68
N ALA A 64 7.61 5.62 -4.62
CA ALA A 64 6.77 4.44 -4.64
C ALA A 64 5.29 4.81 -4.92
N ARG A 65 4.75 5.87 -4.29
CA ARG A 65 3.43 6.42 -4.58
C ARG A 65 3.30 6.83 -6.05
N TYR A 66 4.31 7.50 -6.60
CA TYR A 66 4.33 7.88 -8.01
C TYR A 66 4.30 6.66 -8.95
N ARG A 67 5.11 5.64 -8.70
CA ARG A 67 5.10 4.40 -9.48
C ARG A 67 3.75 3.68 -9.36
N LEU A 68 3.18 3.64 -8.16
CA LEU A 68 1.89 3.02 -7.90
C LEU A 68 0.77 3.69 -8.70
N ARG A 69 0.76 5.03 -8.79
CA ARG A 69 -0.19 5.75 -9.67
C ARG A 69 -0.06 5.34 -11.13
N LYS A 70 1.17 5.12 -11.62
CA LYS A 70 1.39 4.64 -12.99
C LYS A 70 0.89 3.21 -13.20
N ARG A 71 1.08 2.32 -12.23
CA ARG A 71 0.56 0.94 -12.28
C ARG A 71 -0.96 0.93 -12.41
N PHE A 72 -1.63 1.78 -11.65
CA PHE A 72 -3.08 1.94 -11.70
C PHE A 72 -3.59 2.81 -12.87
N ASN A 73 -2.70 3.32 -13.72
CA ASN A 73 -3.02 4.23 -14.81
C ASN A 73 -3.90 5.43 -14.36
N LEU A 74 -3.59 6.02 -13.20
CA LEU A 74 -4.38 7.11 -12.65
C LEU A 74 -4.01 8.45 -13.26
N GLU A 75 -5.02 9.23 -13.63
CA GLU A 75 -4.87 10.62 -14.04
C GLU A 75 -4.37 11.48 -12.87
N ARG A 76 -3.82 12.67 -13.15
CA ARG A 76 -3.24 13.54 -12.12
C ARG A 76 -4.26 13.98 -11.06
N GLU A 77 -5.51 14.14 -11.47
CA GLU A 77 -6.60 14.64 -10.61
C GLU A 77 -7.17 13.55 -9.71
N THR A 78 -6.95 12.27 -10.04
CA THR A 78 -7.45 11.16 -9.23
C THR A 78 -6.70 11.09 -7.90
N ASN A 79 -7.43 11.16 -6.79
CA ASN A 79 -6.85 10.93 -5.47
C ASN A 79 -6.53 9.42 -5.28
N LEU A 80 -5.26 9.11 -5.01
CA LEU A 80 -4.81 7.73 -4.87
C LEU A 80 -5.45 7.03 -3.65
N THR A 81 -5.64 7.73 -2.54
CA THR A 81 -6.27 7.18 -1.34
C THR A 81 -7.73 6.86 -1.60
N THR A 82 -8.49 7.80 -2.19
CA THR A 82 -9.91 7.57 -2.56
C THR A 82 -10.05 6.44 -3.57
N PHE A 83 -9.18 6.35 -4.56
CA PHE A 83 -9.16 5.25 -5.51
C PHE A 83 -8.99 3.90 -4.80
N LEU A 84 -8.02 3.78 -3.89
CA LEU A 84 -7.75 2.55 -3.14
C LEU A 84 -8.87 2.18 -2.15
N LEU A 85 -9.61 3.15 -1.62
CA LEU A 85 -10.79 2.89 -0.79
C LEU A 85 -11.93 2.23 -1.58
N ASN A 86 -12.02 2.50 -2.89
CA ASN A 86 -13.06 2.00 -3.78
C ASN A 86 -12.69 0.70 -4.50
N ILE A 87 -11.54 0.10 -4.18
CA ILE A 87 -11.19 -1.27 -4.62
C ILE A 87 -11.94 -2.28 -3.74
#